data_AF-A0A542IY08-F1
#
_entry.id   AF-A0A542IY08-F1
#
_cell.length_a   1.000
_cell.length_b   1.000
_cell.length_c   1.000
_cell.angle_alpha   90.00
_cell.angle_beta   90.00
_cell.angle_gamma   90.00
#
_symmetry.space_group_name_H-M   'P 1'
#
loop_
_entity.id
_entity.type
_entity.pdbx_description
1 polymer ?
#
loop_
_entity_poly.entity_id
_entity_poly.type
_entity_poly.pdbx_seq_one_letter_code
_entity_poly.pdbx_strand_id
1 'polypeptide(L)'
;MTAEWSLREADVPVLARPAPLPAVLPGATFVDPDSEEAVRTHLDNVLPALDSLRSQSGRLAAWGVELAQRLLRGQRLLAAGNGGSAAEAQHLTAELVGRFDGERVPFSAISLHAESSAVTAIANDYGYDDVFARQVRAHGRSGDVLMLLSTSGKSPNLLRAAGAASRLNITTWALTGTGPNPLADACDEAVMIEALNANAQEGHLIALHAVCRAFDLEVGRRGAAEAPALTNLGGQNPGLQKRGGVA
;
A
#
# COMPACT_ATOMS: atom_id res chain seq x y z
N MET A 1 24.47 -5.14 -0.11
CA MET A 1 24.06 -4.42 1.12
C MET A 1 22.62 -4.76 1.39
N THR A 2 22.37 -5.78 2.21
CA THR A 2 21.03 -6.10 2.71
C THR A 2 20.79 -5.19 3.91
N ALA A 3 19.89 -4.21 3.78
CA ALA A 3 19.51 -3.39 4.91
C ALA A 3 18.65 -4.22 5.88
N GLU A 4 19.30 -4.83 6.88
CA GLU A 4 18.66 -5.48 8.04
C GLU A 4 18.21 -4.43 9.07
N TRP A 5 17.43 -3.42 8.66
CA TRP A 5 16.93 -2.38 9.59
C TRP A 5 15.41 -2.38 9.76
N SER A 6 14.68 -3.36 9.22
CA SER A 6 13.25 -3.48 9.49
C SER A 6 13.05 -4.04 10.89
N LEU A 7 12.56 -3.21 11.82
CA LEU A 7 12.00 -3.70 13.09
C LEU A 7 10.88 -4.68 12.74
N ARG A 8 11.05 -5.96 13.07
CA ARG A 8 10.00 -6.97 12.89
C ARG A 8 8.94 -6.77 13.96
N GLU A 9 7.70 -7.21 13.72
CA GLU A 9 6.63 -7.16 14.73
C GLU A 9 7.03 -7.86 16.05
N ALA A 10 7.91 -8.86 15.97
CA ALA A 10 8.50 -9.54 17.12
C ALA A 10 9.40 -8.64 17.99
N ASP A 11 9.85 -7.51 17.47
CA ASP A 11 10.73 -6.54 18.15
C ASP A 11 9.91 -5.44 18.87
N VAL A 12 8.60 -5.33 18.59
CA VAL A 12 7.69 -4.32 19.16
C VAL A 12 7.51 -4.45 20.68
N PRO A 13 7.44 -5.66 21.30
CA PRO A 13 7.41 -5.79 22.75
C PRO A 13 8.68 -5.26 23.46
N VAL A 14 9.76 -4.99 22.70
CA VAL A 14 11.08 -4.56 23.22
C VAL A 14 11.29 -3.05 23.11
N LEU A 15 10.32 -2.29 22.58
CA LEU A 15 10.34 -0.84 22.66
C LEU A 15 9.95 -0.40 24.08
N ALA A 16 10.90 -0.49 25.02
CA ALA A 16 10.77 0.17 26.31
C ALA A 16 10.33 1.61 26.05
N ARG A 17 9.26 2.09 26.72
CA ARG A 17 8.84 3.49 26.62
C ARG A 17 10.08 4.33 26.94
N PRO A 18 10.66 5.06 25.96
CA PRO A 18 11.80 5.89 26.25
C PRO A 18 11.41 6.87 27.35
N ALA A 19 12.36 7.23 28.21
CA ALA A 19 12.14 8.28 29.20
C ALA A 19 11.55 9.50 28.46
N PRO A 20 10.51 10.15 29.01
CA PRO A 20 9.88 11.27 28.33
C PRO A 20 10.94 12.32 28.02
N LEU A 21 11.08 12.65 26.73
CA LEU A 21 11.91 13.77 26.31
C LEU A 21 11.30 15.05 26.89
N PRO A 22 12.12 16.06 27.25
CA PRO A 22 11.59 17.35 27.66
C PRO A 22 10.70 17.92 26.55
N ALA A 23 9.53 18.47 26.92
CA ALA A 23 8.54 19.00 25.98
C ALA A 23 9.10 20.09 25.07
N VAL A 24 10.12 20.81 25.54
CA VAL A 24 10.88 21.82 24.79
C VAL A 24 12.37 21.56 25.00
N LEU A 25 13.18 21.66 23.94
CA LEU A 25 14.63 21.50 24.04
C LEU A 25 15.21 22.53 25.03
N PRO A 26 16.18 22.15 25.87
CA PRO A 26 16.84 23.10 26.78
C PRO A 26 17.41 24.29 25.99
N GLY A 27 16.95 25.50 26.31
CA GLY A 27 17.36 26.75 25.65
C GLY A 27 16.53 27.16 24.42
N ALA A 28 15.54 26.37 23.99
CA ALA A 28 14.58 26.80 22.98
C ALA A 28 13.56 27.76 23.63
N THR A 29 13.35 28.92 23.01
CA THR A 29 12.68 30.06 23.66
C THR A 29 11.20 30.19 23.36
N PHE A 30 10.58 29.37 22.50
CA PHE A 30 9.14 29.55 22.25
C PHE A 30 8.47 28.35 21.55
N VAL A 31 7.44 27.80 22.18
CA VAL A 31 6.21 27.40 21.50
C VAL A 31 5.15 28.25 22.17
N ASP A 32 4.48 29.15 21.46
CA ASP A 32 3.33 29.82 22.07
C ASP A 32 2.25 28.77 22.37
N PRO A 33 1.44 28.98 23.43
CA PRO A 33 0.38 28.02 23.79
C PRO A 33 -0.59 27.70 22.65
N ASP A 34 -0.83 28.64 21.74
CA ASP A 34 -1.76 28.43 20.61
C ASP A 34 -1.15 27.47 19.57
N SER A 35 0.14 27.64 19.23
CA SER A 35 0.88 26.71 18.37
C SER A 35 0.98 25.31 18.99
N GLU A 36 1.21 25.21 20.31
CA GLU A 36 1.24 23.92 21.02
C GLU A 36 -0.13 23.23 20.93
N GLU A 37 -1.21 23.95 21.22
CA GLU A 37 -2.56 23.39 21.16
C GLU A 37 -2.98 23.04 19.72
N ALA A 38 -2.54 23.80 18.71
CA ALA A 38 -2.77 23.44 17.30
C ALA A 38 -2.12 22.10 16.93
N VAL A 39 -0.88 21.86 17.37
CA VAL A 39 -0.20 20.56 17.18
C VAL A 39 -0.91 19.46 17.95
N ARG A 40 -1.26 19.71 19.22
CA ARG A 40 -1.96 18.74 20.07
C ARG A 40 -3.31 18.34 19.46
N THR A 41 -4.06 19.32 18.96
CA THR A 41 -5.33 19.12 18.24
C THR A 41 -5.12 18.26 16.99
N HIS A 42 -4.08 18.52 16.19
CA HIS A 42 -3.77 17.69 15.02
C HIS A 42 -3.47 16.24 15.39
N LEU A 43 -2.66 16.03 16.44
CA LEU A 43 -2.31 14.70 16.94
C LEU A 43 -3.54 13.97 17.49
N ASP A 44 -4.40 14.64 18.25
CA ASP A 44 -5.62 14.04 18.79
C ASP A 44 -6.62 13.66 17.66
N ASN A 45 -6.63 14.42 16.56
CA ASN A 45 -7.45 14.14 15.38
C ASN A 45 -7.00 12.91 14.56
N VAL A 46 -5.84 12.31 14.87
CA VAL A 46 -5.46 11.01 14.28
C VAL A 46 -6.23 9.84 14.90
N LEU A 47 -6.76 10.01 16.12
CA LEU A 47 -7.44 8.92 16.83
C LEU A 47 -8.73 8.49 16.12
N PRO A 48 -9.62 9.40 15.69
CA PRO A 48 -10.77 9.03 14.85
C PRO A 48 -10.37 8.32 13.55
N ALA A 49 -9.26 8.72 12.92
CA ALA A 49 -8.74 8.05 11.72
C ALA A 49 -8.38 6.59 12.03
N LEU A 50 -7.63 6.35 13.12
CA LEU A 50 -7.27 5.01 13.58
C LEU A 50 -8.49 4.16 13.96
N ASP A 51 -9.48 4.73 14.64
CA ASP A 51 -10.70 4.01 15.02
C ASP A 51 -11.51 3.59 13.78
N SER A 52 -11.62 4.48 12.79
CA SER A 52 -12.26 4.16 11.51
C SER A 52 -11.54 3.03 10.78
N LEU A 53 -10.20 2.99 10.80
CA LEU A 53 -9.40 1.91 10.21
C LEU A 53 -9.59 0.59 10.96
N ARG A 54 -9.62 0.61 12.30
CA ARG A 54 -9.86 -0.59 13.12
C ARG A 54 -11.22 -1.20 12.80
N SER A 55 -12.26 -0.38 12.69
CA SER A 55 -13.61 -0.83 12.34
C SER A 55 -13.69 -1.46 10.93
N GLN A 56 -12.80 -1.05 10.02
CA GLN A 56 -12.72 -1.52 8.63
C GLN A 56 -11.58 -2.52 8.38
N SER A 57 -10.95 -3.02 9.44
CA SER A 57 -9.77 -3.91 9.37
C SER A 57 -10.02 -5.19 8.57
N GLY A 58 -11.23 -5.76 8.66
CA GLY A 58 -11.62 -6.92 7.86
C GLY A 58 -11.59 -6.63 6.35
N ARG A 59 -12.02 -5.44 5.92
CA ARG A 59 -11.98 -5.02 4.51
C ARG A 59 -10.54 -4.80 4.04
N LEU A 60 -9.72 -4.13 4.84
CA LEU A 60 -8.29 -3.94 4.54
C LEU A 60 -7.54 -5.28 4.40
N ALA A 61 -7.83 -6.24 5.28
CA ALA A 61 -7.27 -7.59 5.18
C ALA A 61 -7.73 -8.31 3.90
N ALA A 62 -9.01 -8.20 3.56
CA ALA A 62 -9.57 -8.77 2.33
C ALA A 62 -8.90 -8.17 1.08
N TRP A 63 -8.71 -6.85 1.03
CA TRP A 63 -8.00 -6.17 -0.06
C TRP A 63 -6.57 -6.69 -0.21
N GLY A 64 -5.82 -6.84 0.89
CA GLY A 64 -4.46 -7.39 0.83
C GLY A 64 -4.42 -8.82 0.27
N VAL A 65 -5.30 -9.70 0.75
CA VAL A 65 -5.41 -11.09 0.27
C VAL A 65 -5.81 -11.16 -1.20
N GLU A 66 -6.82 -10.39 -1.59
CA GLU A 66 -7.30 -10.38 -2.97
C GLU A 66 -6.24 -9.83 -3.93
N LEU A 67 -5.58 -8.74 -3.55
CA LEU A 67 -4.50 -8.16 -4.34
C LEU A 67 -3.37 -9.16 -4.54
N ALA A 68 -2.96 -9.87 -3.48
CA ALA A 68 -1.93 -10.91 -3.55
C ALA A 68 -2.30 -12.00 -4.55
N GLN A 69 -3.53 -12.51 -4.47
CA GLN A 69 -4.01 -13.56 -5.37
C GLN A 69 -4.05 -13.12 -6.83
N ARG A 70 -4.42 -11.87 -7.10
CA ARG A 70 -4.46 -11.30 -8.46
C ARG A 70 -3.05 -11.09 -9.00
N LEU A 71 -2.16 -10.45 -8.24
CA LEU A 71 -0.79 -10.18 -8.71
C LEU A 71 0.01 -11.48 -8.92
N LEU A 72 -0.21 -12.52 -8.11
CA LEU A 72 0.39 -13.85 -8.32
C LEU A 72 -0.06 -14.52 -9.63
N ARG A 73 -1.24 -14.17 -10.15
CA ARG A 73 -1.76 -14.67 -11.45
C ARG A 73 -1.39 -13.76 -12.63
N GLY A 74 -0.51 -12.77 -12.41
CA GLY A 74 -0.01 -11.87 -13.45
C GLY A 74 -0.90 -10.66 -13.75
N GLN A 75 -1.93 -10.38 -12.94
CA GLN A 75 -2.61 -9.09 -12.97
C GLN A 75 -1.70 -7.99 -12.40
N ARG A 76 -2.11 -6.72 -12.55
CA ARG A 76 -1.38 -5.57 -11.97
C ARG A 76 -2.26 -4.69 -11.09
N LEU A 77 -1.59 -3.88 -10.27
CA LEU A 77 -2.19 -2.74 -9.59
C LEU A 77 -1.92 -1.46 -10.39
N LEU A 78 -2.95 -0.64 -10.59
CA LEU A 78 -2.83 0.77 -10.94
C LEU A 78 -3.19 1.61 -9.70
N ALA A 79 -2.45 2.68 -9.42
CA ALA A 79 -2.73 3.57 -8.30
C ALA A 79 -2.75 5.04 -8.73
N ALA A 80 -3.68 5.83 -8.20
CA ALA A 80 -3.77 7.25 -8.48
C ALA A 80 -4.30 8.05 -7.28
N GLY A 81 -3.82 9.28 -7.15
CA GLY A 81 -4.25 10.26 -6.16
C GLY A 81 -3.76 11.65 -6.56
N ASN A 82 -4.15 12.68 -5.81
CA ASN A 82 -3.71 14.07 -6.03
C ASN A 82 -2.92 14.58 -4.81
N GLY A 83 -1.90 15.40 -5.03
CA GLY A 83 -1.08 15.96 -3.93
C GLY A 83 -0.42 14.89 -3.08
N GLY A 84 -0.53 14.96 -1.76
CA GLY A 84 0.04 13.92 -0.88
C GLY A 84 -0.59 12.53 -1.09
N SER A 85 -1.85 12.42 -1.54
CA SER A 85 -2.43 11.13 -1.93
C SER A 85 -1.79 10.55 -3.19
N ALA A 86 -1.17 11.39 -4.03
CA ALA A 86 -0.30 10.92 -5.11
C ALA A 86 1.00 10.34 -4.52
N ALA A 87 1.61 11.00 -3.54
CA ALA A 87 2.79 10.44 -2.88
C ALA A 87 2.51 9.06 -2.26
N GLU A 88 1.35 8.88 -1.64
CA GLU A 88 0.89 7.59 -1.10
C GLU A 88 0.59 6.53 -2.18
N ALA A 89 -0.02 6.93 -3.30
CA ALA A 89 -0.19 6.05 -4.46
C ALA A 89 1.17 5.51 -4.95
N GLN A 90 2.16 6.39 -5.05
CA GLN A 90 3.52 6.01 -5.44
C GLN A 90 4.20 5.15 -4.38
N HIS A 91 4.03 5.49 -3.11
CA HIS A 91 4.51 4.70 -1.97
C HIS A 91 4.02 3.26 -2.08
N LEU A 92 2.70 3.04 -2.19
CA LEU A 92 2.11 1.71 -2.37
C LEU A 92 2.75 0.95 -3.55
N THR A 93 2.90 1.60 -4.71
CA THR A 93 3.49 0.93 -5.87
C THR A 93 4.96 0.57 -5.66
N ALA A 94 5.72 1.40 -4.94
CA ALA A 94 7.11 1.13 -4.60
C ALA A 94 7.24 -0.06 -3.64
N GLU A 95 6.35 -0.17 -2.66
CA GLU A 95 6.30 -1.31 -1.73
C GLU A 95 6.03 -2.64 -2.46
N LEU A 96 5.17 -2.63 -3.47
CA LEU A 96 4.83 -3.84 -4.25
C LEU A 96 5.92 -4.22 -5.26
N VAL A 97 6.48 -3.24 -5.98
CA VAL A 97 7.55 -3.47 -6.97
C VAL A 97 8.86 -3.81 -6.29
N GLY A 98 9.18 -3.14 -5.18
CA GLY A 98 10.28 -3.50 -4.30
C GLY A 98 9.82 -4.56 -3.31
N ARG A 99 9.79 -4.18 -2.03
CA ARG A 99 9.33 -5.02 -0.91
C ARG A 99 8.87 -4.15 0.24
N PHE A 100 7.87 -4.62 0.99
CA PHE A 100 7.39 -4.01 2.23
C PHE A 100 8.09 -4.58 3.46
N ASP A 101 7.84 -5.85 3.80
CA ASP A 101 8.55 -6.53 4.88
C ASP A 101 9.09 -7.89 4.42
N GLY A 102 10.30 -8.23 4.86
CA GLY A 102 11.01 -9.42 4.38
C GLY A 102 11.42 -9.35 2.90
N GLU A 103 11.95 -10.45 2.38
CA GLU A 103 12.36 -10.59 0.98
C GLU A 103 11.32 -11.40 0.21
N ARG A 104 10.96 -10.97 -1.01
CA ARG A 104 9.99 -11.65 -1.86
C ARG A 104 10.14 -11.24 -3.33
N VAL A 105 9.40 -11.92 -4.21
CA VAL A 105 9.33 -11.53 -5.62
C VAL A 105 8.69 -10.15 -5.80
N PRO A 106 9.09 -9.38 -6.84
CA PRO A 106 8.48 -8.11 -7.18
C PRO A 106 7.12 -8.31 -7.86
N PHE A 107 6.20 -7.35 -7.70
CA PHE A 107 4.89 -7.38 -8.34
C PHE A 107 4.64 -6.17 -9.26
N SER A 108 3.75 -6.35 -10.24
CA SER A 108 3.41 -5.28 -11.18
C SER A 108 2.47 -4.26 -10.53
N ALA A 109 2.99 -3.07 -10.23
CA ALA A 109 2.22 -1.93 -9.75
C ALA A 109 2.66 -0.64 -10.48
N ILE A 110 1.71 0.20 -10.90
CA ILE A 110 1.98 1.43 -11.66
C ILE A 110 1.27 2.61 -11.01
N SER A 111 2.04 3.64 -10.66
CA SER A 111 1.50 4.91 -10.18
C SER A 111 1.22 5.85 -11.35
N LEU A 112 -0.05 6.22 -11.55
CA LEU A 112 -0.49 6.95 -12.75
C LEU A 112 -0.08 8.44 -12.77
N HIS A 113 0.51 8.97 -11.71
CA HIS A 113 1.04 10.34 -11.71
C HIS A 113 2.56 10.41 -11.89
N ALA A 114 3.27 9.27 -11.88
CA ALA A 114 4.72 9.26 -11.77
C ALA A 114 5.45 9.65 -13.08
N GLU A 115 4.88 9.33 -14.24
CA GLU A 115 5.44 9.78 -15.53
C GLU A 115 4.92 11.19 -15.84
N SER A 116 5.81 12.17 -15.71
CA SER A 116 5.48 13.59 -15.82
C SER A 116 5.12 14.03 -17.25
N SER A 117 5.75 13.46 -18.27
CA SER A 117 5.48 13.75 -19.68
C SER A 117 4.05 13.35 -20.09
N ALA A 118 3.59 12.17 -19.68
CA ALA A 118 2.26 11.66 -19.89
C ALA A 118 1.24 12.49 -19.11
N VAL A 119 1.50 12.76 -17.83
CA VAL A 119 0.63 13.61 -17.01
C VAL A 119 0.44 14.99 -17.65
N THR A 120 1.54 15.65 -18.04
CA THR A 120 1.50 17.00 -18.61
C THR A 120 0.91 17.02 -20.01
N ALA A 121 1.26 16.07 -20.89
CA ALA A 121 0.66 15.98 -22.23
C ALA A 121 -0.84 15.73 -22.17
N ILE A 122 -1.29 14.80 -21.31
CA ILE A 122 -2.73 14.51 -21.19
C ILE A 122 -3.47 15.71 -20.61
N ALA A 123 -2.92 16.35 -19.57
CA ALA A 123 -3.53 17.53 -18.97
C ALA A 123 -3.63 18.69 -19.96
N ASN A 124 -2.61 18.92 -20.79
CA ASN A 124 -2.60 19.95 -21.82
C ASN A 124 -3.62 19.67 -22.94
N ASP A 125 -3.66 18.44 -23.44
CA ASP A 125 -4.40 18.11 -24.65
C ASP A 125 -5.87 17.74 -24.39
N TYR A 126 -6.18 17.19 -23.22
CA TYR A 126 -7.51 16.66 -22.87
C TYR A 126 -8.10 17.25 -21.58
N GLY A 127 -7.33 18.05 -20.85
CA GLY A 127 -7.70 18.57 -19.55
C GLY A 127 -7.28 17.66 -18.39
N TYR A 128 -7.01 18.27 -17.23
CA TYR A 128 -6.52 17.57 -16.04
C TYR A 128 -7.48 16.50 -15.52
N ASP A 129 -8.78 16.67 -15.76
CA ASP A 129 -9.81 15.69 -15.40
C ASP A 129 -9.62 14.32 -16.11
N ASP A 130 -8.97 14.26 -17.27
CA ASP A 130 -8.77 13.00 -18.00
C ASP A 130 -7.41 12.34 -17.73
N VAL A 131 -6.55 12.96 -16.88
CA VAL A 131 -5.15 12.54 -16.67
C VAL A 131 -5.03 11.08 -16.26
N PHE A 132 -5.88 10.62 -15.34
CA PHE A 132 -5.86 9.23 -14.88
C PHE A 132 -6.74 8.32 -15.75
N ALA A 133 -7.91 8.78 -16.17
CA ALA A 133 -8.83 7.98 -16.98
C ALA A 133 -8.20 7.52 -18.30
N ARG A 134 -7.38 8.37 -18.94
CA ARG A 134 -6.68 8.01 -20.18
C ARG A 134 -5.59 6.98 -19.95
N GLN A 135 -4.87 7.08 -18.83
CA GLN A 135 -3.85 6.10 -18.46
C GLN A 135 -4.46 4.76 -18.04
N VAL A 136 -5.60 4.76 -17.34
CA VAL A 136 -6.38 3.53 -17.05
C VAL A 136 -6.76 2.82 -18.35
N ARG A 137 -7.27 3.56 -19.35
CA ARG A 137 -7.60 3.00 -20.67
C ARG A 137 -6.39 2.40 -21.40
N ALA A 138 -5.22 3.02 -21.25
CA ALA A 138 -4.00 2.56 -21.92
C ALA A 138 -3.40 1.31 -21.24
N HIS A 139 -3.25 1.37 -19.92
CA HIS A 139 -2.46 0.40 -19.15
C HIS A 139 -3.29 -0.73 -18.53
N GLY A 140 -4.55 -0.48 -18.21
CA GLY A 140 -5.40 -1.41 -17.48
C GLY A 140 -5.90 -2.57 -18.34
N ARG A 141 -6.04 -3.74 -17.73
CA ARG A 141 -6.55 -4.97 -18.33
C ARG A 141 -7.60 -5.59 -17.42
N SER A 142 -8.51 -6.37 -18.00
CA SER A 142 -9.54 -7.10 -17.24
C SER A 142 -8.92 -7.93 -16.12
N GLY A 143 -9.47 -7.80 -14.91
CA GLY A 143 -8.96 -8.48 -13.71
C GLY A 143 -7.92 -7.70 -12.91
N ASP A 144 -7.37 -6.61 -13.47
CA ASP A 144 -6.50 -5.70 -12.70
C ASP A 144 -7.27 -5.00 -11.56
N VAL A 145 -6.52 -4.35 -10.67
CA VAL A 145 -7.05 -3.52 -9.60
C VAL A 145 -6.64 -2.06 -9.82
N LEU A 146 -7.56 -1.13 -9.61
CA LEU A 146 -7.31 0.31 -9.55
C LEU A 146 -7.57 0.82 -8.13
N MET A 147 -6.52 1.31 -7.47
CA MET A 147 -6.58 1.98 -6.15
C MET A 147 -6.63 3.50 -6.34
N LEU A 148 -7.67 4.15 -5.84
CA LEU A 148 -7.87 5.59 -5.92
C LEU A 148 -7.83 6.22 -4.53
N LEU A 149 -7.00 7.25 -4.35
CA LEU A 149 -6.81 7.93 -3.08
C LEU A 149 -7.29 9.39 -3.17
N SER A 150 -8.30 9.74 -2.37
CA SER A 150 -8.84 11.11 -2.32
C SER A 150 -9.41 11.45 -0.95
N THR A 151 -8.74 12.29 -0.18
CA THR A 151 -9.23 12.76 1.13
C THR A 151 -10.61 13.44 1.02
N SER A 152 -10.91 14.10 -0.09
CA SER A 152 -12.23 14.70 -0.34
C SER A 152 -13.27 13.75 -0.92
N GLY A 153 -12.84 12.68 -1.60
CA GLY A 153 -13.71 11.82 -2.40
C GLY A 153 -14.38 12.49 -3.61
N LYS A 154 -13.95 13.68 -4.03
CA LYS A 154 -14.66 14.53 -5.02
C LYS A 154 -13.84 14.88 -6.27
N SER A 155 -12.58 14.44 -6.35
CA SER A 155 -11.69 14.84 -7.46
C SER A 155 -12.21 14.31 -8.82
N PRO A 156 -12.51 15.18 -9.79
CA PRO A 156 -13.07 14.75 -11.08
C PRO A 156 -12.17 13.77 -11.83
N ASN A 157 -10.85 13.95 -11.74
CA ASN A 157 -9.89 13.07 -12.39
C ASN A 157 -9.90 11.62 -11.86
N LEU A 158 -10.17 11.42 -10.57
CA LEU A 158 -10.33 10.10 -9.97
C LEU A 158 -11.70 9.49 -10.30
N LEU A 159 -12.76 10.30 -10.31
CA LEU A 159 -14.10 9.84 -10.73
C LEU A 159 -14.10 9.36 -12.19
N ARG A 160 -13.44 10.08 -13.09
CA ARG A 160 -13.28 9.65 -14.49
C ARG A 160 -12.43 8.37 -14.59
N ALA A 161 -11.43 8.20 -13.72
CA ALA A 161 -10.61 7.00 -13.64
C ALA A 161 -11.43 5.77 -13.21
N ALA A 162 -12.24 5.89 -12.15
CA ALA A 162 -13.16 4.84 -11.70
C ALA A 162 -14.10 4.41 -12.83
N GLY A 163 -14.74 5.38 -13.50
CA GLY A 163 -15.60 5.09 -14.64
C GLY A 163 -14.87 4.45 -15.83
N ALA A 164 -13.59 4.76 -16.05
CA ALA A 164 -12.76 4.11 -17.06
C ALA A 164 -12.42 2.66 -16.70
N ALA A 165 -12.11 2.38 -15.43
CA ALA A 165 -11.82 1.05 -14.93
C ALA A 165 -13.05 0.12 -15.01
N SER A 166 -14.23 0.60 -14.62
CA SER A 166 -15.48 -0.15 -14.71
C SER A 166 -15.73 -0.70 -16.13
N ARG A 167 -15.51 0.12 -17.16
CA ARG A 167 -15.66 -0.30 -18.58
C ARG A 167 -14.66 -1.35 -19.05
N LEU A 168 -13.58 -1.58 -18.30
CA LEU A 168 -12.50 -2.51 -18.62
C LEU A 168 -12.51 -3.77 -17.74
N ASN A 169 -13.54 -3.95 -16.90
CA ASN A 169 -13.59 -5.01 -15.88
C ASN A 169 -12.38 -4.99 -14.94
N ILE A 170 -11.96 -3.78 -14.56
CA ILE A 170 -10.94 -3.54 -13.54
C ILE A 170 -11.67 -3.30 -12.22
N THR A 171 -11.25 -4.01 -11.18
CA THR A 171 -11.81 -3.82 -9.83
C THR A 171 -11.30 -2.50 -9.26
N THR A 172 -12.20 -1.72 -8.66
CA THR A 172 -11.94 -0.35 -8.20
C THR A 172 -12.06 -0.27 -6.69
N TRP A 173 -10.99 0.19 -6.04
CA TRP A 173 -10.94 0.45 -4.61
C TRP A 173 -10.68 1.92 -4.35
N ALA A 174 -11.33 2.47 -3.32
CA ALA A 174 -11.14 3.86 -2.92
C ALA A 174 -10.69 3.99 -1.46
N LEU A 175 -9.59 4.70 -1.22
CA LEU A 175 -9.28 5.27 0.08
C LEU A 175 -9.73 6.73 0.07
N THR A 176 -10.70 7.06 0.93
CA THR A 176 -11.27 8.41 0.99
C THR A 176 -11.28 8.98 2.40
N GLY A 177 -11.57 10.27 2.56
CA GLY A 177 -11.94 10.81 3.87
C GLY A 177 -13.37 10.42 4.26
N THR A 178 -13.98 11.19 5.14
CA THR A 178 -15.34 10.95 5.65
C THR A 178 -16.37 10.75 4.53
N GLY A 179 -17.22 9.75 4.72
CA GLY A 179 -18.36 9.47 3.86
C GLY A 179 -19.65 10.18 4.26
N PRO A 180 -20.69 10.14 3.42
CA PRO A 180 -20.68 9.65 2.03
C PRO A 180 -19.96 10.59 1.08
N ASN A 181 -19.36 10.07 0.00
CA ASN A 181 -18.72 10.88 -1.03
C ASN A 181 -18.77 10.22 -2.41
N PRO A 182 -18.70 11.01 -3.51
CA PRO A 182 -18.89 10.48 -4.87
C PRO A 182 -17.91 9.39 -5.29
N LEU A 183 -16.66 9.42 -4.80
CA LEU A 183 -15.67 8.42 -5.17
C LEU A 183 -15.92 7.09 -4.48
N ALA A 184 -16.34 7.11 -3.21
CA ALA A 184 -16.76 5.91 -2.50
C ALA A 184 -17.96 5.23 -3.17
N ASP A 185 -18.91 6.02 -3.69
CA ASP A 185 -20.08 5.51 -4.40
C ASP A 185 -19.75 4.99 -5.82
N ALA A 186 -18.68 5.50 -6.44
CA ALA A 186 -18.29 5.17 -7.81
C ALA A 186 -17.36 3.94 -7.92
N CYS A 187 -16.77 3.49 -6.81
CA CYS A 187 -15.88 2.34 -6.75
C CYS A 187 -16.61 1.09 -6.24
N ASP A 188 -16.08 -0.09 -6.57
CA ASP A 188 -16.63 -1.38 -6.12
C ASP A 188 -16.55 -1.51 -4.59
N GLU A 189 -15.45 -1.03 -4.00
CA GLU A 189 -15.28 -0.94 -2.56
C GLU A 189 -14.57 0.35 -2.14
N ALA A 190 -14.83 0.80 -0.91
CA ALA A 190 -14.16 1.94 -0.32
C ALA A 190 -13.81 1.70 1.16
N VAL A 191 -12.73 2.33 1.61
CA VAL A 191 -12.42 2.55 3.02
C VAL A 191 -12.43 4.06 3.26
N MET A 192 -13.26 4.49 4.20
CA MET A 192 -13.49 5.91 4.51
C MET A 192 -12.82 6.24 5.83
N ILE A 193 -11.92 7.23 5.81
CA ILE A 193 -11.19 7.67 7.01
C ILE A 193 -11.93 8.83 7.64
N GLU A 194 -12.47 8.61 8.83
CA GLU A 194 -13.22 9.62 9.57
C GLU A 194 -12.28 10.63 10.21
N ALA A 195 -11.82 11.61 9.43
CA ALA A 195 -10.88 12.62 9.87
C ALA A 195 -10.84 13.85 8.95
N LEU A 196 -10.20 14.93 9.42
CA LEU A 196 -9.85 16.08 8.57
C LEU A 196 -8.89 15.65 7.47
N ASN A 197 -8.81 16.41 6.38
CA ASN A 197 -8.05 16.03 5.19
C ASN A 197 -6.58 15.62 5.47
N ALA A 198 -5.88 16.32 6.37
CA ALA A 198 -4.49 15.98 6.72
C ALA A 198 -4.40 14.64 7.48
N ASN A 199 -5.25 14.44 8.49
CA ASN A 199 -5.31 13.17 9.22
C ASN A 199 -5.89 12.02 8.39
N ALA A 200 -6.76 12.31 7.43
CA ALA A 200 -7.27 11.33 6.48
C ALA A 200 -6.16 10.81 5.57
N GLN A 201 -5.23 11.68 5.16
CA GLN A 201 -4.01 11.32 4.44
C GLN A 201 -3.12 10.42 5.32
N GLU A 202 -2.83 10.81 6.56
CA GLU A 202 -2.11 9.94 7.51
C GLU A 202 -2.78 8.55 7.65
N GLY A 203 -4.11 8.51 7.72
CA GLY A 203 -4.89 7.29 7.72
C GLY A 203 -4.80 6.48 6.42
N HIS A 204 -4.68 7.13 5.26
CA HIS A 204 -4.44 6.45 3.98
C HIS A 204 -3.10 5.71 4.00
N LEU A 205 -2.01 6.35 4.44
CA LEU A 205 -0.72 5.67 4.58
C LEU A 205 -0.79 4.45 5.52
N ILE A 206 -1.48 4.57 6.65
CA ILE A 206 -1.68 3.45 7.59
C ILE A 206 -2.49 2.33 6.93
N ALA A 207 -3.56 2.65 6.20
CA ALA A 207 -4.35 1.68 5.44
C ALA A 207 -3.51 0.94 4.41
N LEU A 208 -2.66 1.66 3.67
CA LEU A 208 -1.76 1.08 2.67
C LEU A 208 -0.79 0.08 3.31
N HIS A 209 -0.16 0.42 4.44
CA HIS A 209 0.71 -0.51 5.17
C HIS A 209 -0.06 -1.72 5.71
N ALA A 210 -1.30 -1.55 6.17
CA ALA A 210 -2.14 -2.67 6.60
C ALA A 210 -2.48 -3.62 5.44
N VAL A 211 -2.78 -3.07 4.26
CA VAL A 211 -2.99 -3.86 3.02
C VAL A 211 -1.70 -4.59 2.64
N CYS A 212 -0.54 -3.94 2.64
CA CYS A 212 0.76 -4.57 2.36
C CYS A 212 1.07 -5.70 3.34
N ARG A 213 0.77 -5.53 4.63
CA ARG A 213 0.97 -6.57 5.65
C ARG A 213 0.12 -7.82 5.38
N ALA A 214 -1.16 -7.64 5.04
CA ALA A 214 -2.04 -8.76 4.67
C ALA A 214 -1.62 -9.39 3.33
N PHE A 215 -1.18 -8.57 2.37
CA PHE A 215 -0.68 -9.00 1.06
C PHE A 215 0.55 -9.90 1.21
N ASP A 216 1.59 -9.45 1.92
CA ASP A 216 2.84 -10.21 2.10
C ASP A 216 2.61 -11.52 2.85
N LEU A 217 1.69 -11.53 3.82
CA LEU A 217 1.27 -12.74 4.52
C LEU A 217 0.65 -13.78 3.57
N GLU A 218 -0.22 -13.36 2.65
CA GLU A 218 -0.83 -14.26 1.66
C GLU A 218 0.20 -14.75 0.62
N VAL A 219 1.09 -13.87 0.14
CA VAL A 219 2.19 -14.26 -0.76
C VAL A 219 3.07 -15.32 -0.10
N GLY A 220 3.44 -15.13 1.17
CA GLY A 220 4.24 -16.09 1.94
C GLY A 220 3.55 -17.45 2.10
N ARG A 221 2.25 -17.47 2.39
CA ARG A 221 1.45 -18.72 2.50
C ARG A 221 1.46 -19.53 1.21
N ARG A 222 1.35 -18.86 0.05
CA ARG A 222 1.33 -19.56 -1.25
C ARG A 222 2.72 -20.00 -1.70
N GLY A 223 3.74 -19.18 -1.45
CA GLY A 223 5.14 -19.58 -1.68
C GLY A 223 5.53 -20.84 -0.90
N ALA A 224 5.04 -20.99 0.34
CA ALA A 224 5.26 -22.19 1.15
C ALA A 224 4.44 -23.40 0.66
N ALA A 225 3.23 -23.19 0.15
CA ALA A 225 2.38 -24.27 -0.38
C ALA A 225 2.86 -24.81 -1.74
N GLU A 226 3.54 -23.98 -2.53
CA GLU A 226 4.12 -24.35 -3.83
C GLU A 226 5.58 -24.85 -3.72
N ALA A 227 6.22 -24.73 -2.55
CA ALA A 227 7.54 -25.31 -2.32
C ALA A 227 7.45 -26.85 -2.42
N PRO A 228 8.32 -27.52 -3.21
CA PRO A 228 8.28 -28.97 -3.30
C PRO A 228 8.52 -29.57 -1.92
N ALA A 229 7.63 -30.49 -1.51
CA ALA A 229 7.86 -31.33 -0.35
C ALA A 229 9.16 -32.10 -0.57
N LEU A 230 10.27 -31.61 0.00
CA LEU A 230 11.50 -32.37 0.15
C LEU A 230 11.26 -33.43 1.24
N THR A 231 10.35 -34.37 0.96
CA THR A 231 10.20 -35.59 1.71
C THR A 231 11.15 -36.65 1.16
N ASN A 232 12.18 -36.90 1.94
CA ASN A 232 12.65 -38.23 2.28
C ASN A 232 13.22 -39.10 1.14
N LEU A 233 14.50 -38.90 0.82
CA LEU A 233 15.37 -39.97 0.31
C LEU A 233 16.45 -40.29 1.33
N GLY A 234 16.01 -40.76 2.50
CA GLY A 234 16.80 -41.72 3.27
C GLY A 234 16.69 -43.09 2.59
N GLY A 235 17.71 -43.49 1.84
CA GLY A 235 17.68 -44.75 1.10
C GLY A 235 19.05 -45.17 0.58
N GLN A 236 19.86 -45.74 1.48
CA GLN A 236 20.94 -46.71 1.25
C GLN A 236 22.03 -46.36 0.23
N ASN A 237 23.23 -46.11 0.74
CA ASN A 237 24.47 -46.08 -0.04
C ASN A 237 25.24 -47.40 0.19
N PRO A 238 25.19 -48.40 -0.73
CA PRO A 238 26.02 -49.59 -0.60
C PRO A 238 27.40 -49.34 -1.20
N GLY A 239 28.40 -49.24 -0.33
CA GLY A 239 29.77 -49.69 -0.53
C GLY A 239 30.55 -49.20 -1.77
N LEU A 240 31.33 -48.13 -1.62
CA LEU A 240 32.51 -47.93 -2.45
C LEU A 240 33.70 -48.71 -1.86
N GLN A 241 33.96 -49.89 -2.44
CA GLN A 241 35.19 -50.65 -2.22
C GLN A 241 36.40 -49.85 -2.72
N LYS A 242 37.40 -49.66 -1.86
CA LYS A 242 38.75 -49.28 -2.26
C LYS A 242 39.40 -50.46 -3.01
N ARG A 243 39.73 -50.26 -4.29
CA ARG A 243 40.85 -50.93 -4.97
C ARG A 243 41.79 -49.79 -5.37
N GLY A 244 43.03 -49.73 -4.92
CA GLY A 244 44.06 -50.75 -5.10
C GLY A 244 44.77 -50.39 -6.41
N GLY A 245 45.95 -49.77 -6.32
CA GLY A 245 46.62 -49.07 -7.43
C GLY A 245 47.45 -49.94 -8.37
N VAL A 246 48.48 -49.28 -8.94
CA VAL A 246 49.51 -49.75 -9.91
C VAL A 246 48.95 -49.85 -11.35
N ALA A 247 49.55 -49.28 -12.40
CA ALA A 247 50.90 -48.77 -12.69
C ALA A 247 50.82 -47.43 -13.43
#